data_AF-A0A2G1DKM4-F1
#
_entry.id   AF-A0A2G1DKM4-F1
#
_cell.length_a   1.000
_cell.length_b   1.000
_cell.length_c   1.000
_cell.angle_alpha   90.00
_cell.angle_beta   90.00
_cell.angle_gamma   90.00
#
_symmetry.space_group_name_H-M   'P 1'
#
loop_
_entity.id
_entity.type
_entity.pdbx_description
1 polymer ?
#
loop_
_entity_poly.entity_id
_entity_poly.type
_entity_poly.pdbx_seq_one_letter_code
_entity_poly.pdbx_strand_id
1 'polypeptide(L)'
;MYIVIEGIDTAGKSTQLDILANKYKDAVFTKEPGGTKIGSKLRQMVLGGEAKSKLAEMFLFLADRAEHMQEIVNKNKNKIVISDRSMISGIAYAKHLPLDDVIKLNLLATENTLPSHVILLKLSKEELKKRLSLKEHDSIESRGIDYLIDIQNRMEETIKKLNLNYIFIDASLSIEKISKNIEDFLNE
;
A
#
# COMPACT_ATOMS: atom_id res chain seq x y z
N MET A 1 15.31 -4.23 6.76
CA MET A 1 14.72 -2.96 6.24
C MET A 1 13.35 -3.26 5.68
N TYR A 2 12.29 -2.57 6.10
CA TYR A 2 10.92 -2.78 5.61
C TYR A 2 10.48 -1.58 4.77
N ILE A 3 10.33 -1.78 3.46
CA ILE A 3 10.00 -0.75 2.47
C ILE A 3 8.60 -1.02 1.96
N VAL A 4 7.81 0.03 1.77
CA VAL A 4 6.45 -0.09 1.23
C VAL A 4 6.26 0.84 0.04
N ILE A 5 5.62 0.31 -1.01
CA ILE A 5 5.21 1.09 -2.18
C ILE A 5 3.71 1.25 -2.10
N GLU A 6 3.29 2.50 -1.96
CA GLU A 6 1.91 2.93 -1.80
C GLU A 6 1.46 3.76 -3.00
N GLY A 7 0.15 3.89 -3.13
CA GLY A 7 -0.48 4.62 -4.22
C GLY A 7 -1.82 4.01 -4.58
N ILE A 8 -2.70 4.82 -5.13
CA ILE A 8 -3.99 4.35 -5.65
C ILE A 8 -3.81 3.43 -6.85
N ASP A 9 -4.90 2.80 -7.27
CA ASP A 9 -4.87 1.95 -8.46
C ASP A 9 -4.48 2.77 -9.69
N THR A 10 -3.81 2.12 -10.65
CA THR A 10 -3.18 2.74 -11.84
C THR A 10 -1.97 3.65 -11.59
N ALA A 11 -1.52 3.85 -10.34
CA ALA A 11 -0.34 4.68 -10.03
C ALA A 11 1.01 4.11 -10.53
N GLY A 12 1.06 2.89 -11.06
CA GLY A 12 2.29 2.29 -11.61
C GLY A 12 3.13 1.49 -10.60
N LYS A 13 2.57 1.13 -9.44
CA LYS A 13 3.24 0.36 -8.38
C LYS A 13 3.87 -0.94 -8.91
N SER A 14 3.09 -1.76 -9.62
CA SER A 14 3.56 -3.06 -10.13
C SER A 14 4.79 -2.91 -11.03
N THR A 15 4.80 -1.91 -11.93
CA THR A 15 5.96 -1.63 -12.77
C THR A 15 7.21 -1.30 -11.95
N GLN A 16 7.09 -0.48 -10.92
CA GLN A 16 8.23 -0.13 -10.07
C GLN A 16 8.68 -1.31 -9.20
N LEU A 17 7.75 -2.13 -8.71
CA LEU A 17 8.06 -3.37 -7.99
C LEU A 17 8.85 -4.34 -8.87
N ASP A 18 8.47 -4.51 -10.14
CA ASP A 18 9.16 -5.40 -11.08
C ASP A 18 10.60 -4.92 -11.35
N ILE A 19 10.80 -3.60 -11.48
CA ILE A 19 12.14 -3.01 -11.65
C ILE A 19 12.99 -3.25 -10.40
N LEU A 20 12.44 -2.97 -9.21
CA LEU A 20 13.12 -3.22 -7.94
C LEU A 20 13.43 -4.70 -7.75
N ALA A 21 12.54 -5.62 -8.13
CA ALA A 21 12.76 -7.06 -8.07
C ALA A 21 13.88 -7.53 -9.00
N ASN A 22 14.11 -6.81 -10.09
CA ASN A 22 15.26 -7.05 -10.94
C ASN A 22 16.58 -6.54 -10.37
N LYS A 23 16.55 -5.48 -9.57
CA LYS A 23 17.75 -4.89 -8.97
C LYS A 23 18.14 -5.53 -7.63
N TYR A 24 17.17 -5.73 -6.74
CA TYR A 24 17.37 -6.25 -5.38
C TYR A 24 17.04 -7.74 -5.32
N LYS A 25 17.86 -8.58 -5.96
CA LYS A 25 17.62 -10.03 -6.09
C LYS A 25 17.51 -10.78 -4.76
N ASP A 26 18.17 -10.30 -3.71
CA ASP A 26 18.15 -10.91 -2.38
C ASP A 26 17.03 -10.37 -1.46
N ALA A 27 16.26 -9.37 -1.93
CA ALA A 27 15.15 -8.81 -1.18
C ALA A 27 13.92 -9.72 -1.24
N VAL A 28 13.11 -9.66 -0.17
CA VAL A 28 11.84 -10.36 -0.06
C VAL A 28 10.74 -9.45 -0.58
N PHE A 29 10.17 -9.79 -1.73
CA PHE A 29 9.02 -9.08 -2.29
C PHE A 29 7.72 -9.70 -1.81
N THR A 30 6.77 -8.85 -1.42
CA THR A 30 5.48 -9.27 -0.86
C THR A 30 4.39 -8.25 -1.15
N LYS A 31 3.17 -8.48 -0.67
CA LYS A 31 2.03 -7.58 -0.84
C LYS A 31 1.02 -7.72 0.29
N GLU A 32 0.29 -6.64 0.54
CA GLU A 32 -0.89 -6.63 1.41
C GLU A 32 -2.14 -6.15 0.64
N PRO A 33 -3.29 -6.81 0.79
CA PRO A 33 -3.45 -8.12 1.42
C PRO A 33 -2.93 -9.25 0.52
N GLY A 34 -2.68 -10.41 1.11
CA GLY A 34 -2.48 -11.65 0.35
C GLY A 34 -1.05 -12.18 0.25
N GLY A 35 -0.11 -11.66 1.05
CA GLY A 35 1.28 -12.13 1.04
C GLY A 35 1.48 -13.53 1.66
N THR A 36 0.53 -14.01 2.48
CA THR A 36 0.63 -15.29 3.19
C THR A 36 -0.44 -16.30 2.74
N LYS A 37 -0.34 -17.56 3.18
CA LYS A 37 -1.33 -18.60 2.85
C LYS A 37 -2.72 -18.24 3.39
N ILE A 38 -2.80 -17.76 4.64
CA ILE A 38 -4.06 -17.27 5.21
C ILE A 38 -4.45 -15.94 4.57
N GLY A 39 -3.50 -15.02 4.38
CA GLY A 39 -3.73 -13.73 3.75
C GLY A 39 -4.36 -13.84 2.37
N SER A 40 -3.95 -14.83 1.57
CA SER A 40 -4.55 -15.08 0.25
C SER A 40 -6.05 -15.42 0.34
N LYS A 41 -6.46 -16.19 1.36
CA LYS A 41 -7.88 -16.49 1.60
C LYS A 41 -8.64 -15.26 2.09
N LEU A 42 -8.05 -14.49 3.02
CA LEU A 42 -8.65 -13.25 3.52
C LEU A 42 -8.83 -12.22 2.40
N ARG A 43 -7.84 -12.10 1.50
CA ARG A 43 -7.92 -11.28 0.29
C ARG A 43 -9.10 -11.71 -0.60
N GLN A 44 -9.31 -13.00 -0.80
CA GLN A 44 -10.46 -13.49 -1.57
C GLN A 44 -11.79 -13.08 -0.93
N MET A 45 -11.93 -13.24 0.39
CA MET A 45 -13.14 -12.84 1.12
C MET A 45 -13.44 -11.35 0.99
N VAL A 46 -12.40 -10.51 1.11
CA VAL A 46 -12.52 -9.05 0.99
C VAL A 46 -12.88 -8.65 -0.43
N LEU A 47 -12.13 -9.12 -1.43
CA LEU A 47 -12.36 -8.77 -2.84
C LEU A 47 -13.67 -9.36 -3.38
N GLY A 48 -14.10 -10.50 -2.83
CA GLY A 48 -15.41 -11.12 -3.09
C GLY A 48 -16.57 -10.39 -2.44
N GLY A 49 -16.32 -9.40 -1.58
CA GLY A 49 -17.38 -8.63 -0.91
C GLY A 49 -18.20 -9.46 0.08
N GLU A 50 -17.62 -10.53 0.66
CA GLU A 50 -18.34 -11.42 1.58
C GLU A 50 -18.74 -10.70 2.87
N ALA A 51 -17.90 -9.76 3.34
CA ALA A 51 -18.18 -8.94 4.50
C ALA A 51 -19.14 -7.79 4.15
N LYS A 52 -20.37 -7.85 4.68
CA LYS A 52 -21.36 -6.76 4.56
C LYS A 52 -21.04 -5.55 5.45
N SER A 53 -20.43 -5.79 6.61
CA SER A 53 -20.02 -4.74 7.55
C SER A 53 -18.67 -4.16 7.13
N LYS A 54 -18.58 -2.83 7.05
CA LYS A 54 -17.32 -2.13 6.76
C LYS A 54 -16.27 -2.31 7.86
N LEU A 55 -16.72 -2.48 9.10
CA LEU A 55 -15.83 -2.80 10.21
C LEU A 55 -15.29 -4.24 10.09
N ALA A 56 -16.13 -5.19 9.68
CA ALA A 56 -15.68 -6.57 9.44
C ALA A 56 -14.69 -6.65 8.26
N GLU A 57 -14.97 -5.94 7.15
CA GLU A 57 -14.06 -5.81 6.00
C GLU A 57 -12.68 -5.30 6.46
N MET A 58 -12.65 -4.24 7.29
CA MET A 58 -11.40 -3.73 7.88
C MET A 58 -10.70 -4.76 8.79
N PHE A 59 -11.44 -5.51 9.61
CA PHE A 59 -10.84 -6.55 10.46
C PHE A 59 -10.24 -7.70 9.65
N LEU A 60 -10.77 -8.03 8.48
CA LEU A 60 -10.13 -8.99 7.58
C LEU A 60 -8.78 -8.49 7.07
N PHE A 61 -8.67 -7.20 6.71
CA PHE A 61 -7.38 -6.59 6.36
C PHE A 61 -6.40 -6.57 7.55
N LEU A 62 -6.89 -6.32 8.77
CA LEU A 62 -6.04 -6.32 9.96
C LEU A 62 -5.56 -7.73 10.32
N ALA A 63 -6.41 -8.75 10.13
CA ALA A 63 -6.03 -10.14 10.31
C ALA A 63 -4.96 -10.57 9.30
N ASP A 64 -5.12 -10.20 8.02
CA ASP A 64 -4.10 -10.44 6.99
C ASP A 64 -2.77 -9.76 7.34
N ARG A 65 -2.83 -8.50 7.80
CA ARG A 65 -1.65 -7.74 8.20
C ARG A 65 -0.92 -8.36 9.39
N ALA A 66 -1.65 -8.75 10.43
CA ALA A 66 -1.05 -9.41 11.59
C ALA A 66 -0.31 -10.70 11.19
N GLU A 67 -0.91 -11.49 10.30
CA GLU A 67 -0.28 -12.70 9.76
C GLU A 67 0.94 -12.36 8.89
N HIS A 68 0.84 -11.36 8.02
CA HIS A 68 1.93 -10.92 7.15
C HIS A 68 3.15 -10.45 7.95
N MET A 69 2.90 -9.70 9.02
CA MET A 69 3.94 -9.25 9.94
C MET A 69 4.68 -10.42 10.57
N GLN A 70 3.95 -11.44 11.05
CA GLN A 70 4.55 -12.61 11.66
C GLN A 70 5.26 -13.52 10.66
N GLU A 71 4.67 -13.79 9.50
CA GLU A 71 5.21 -14.76 8.55
C GLU A 71 6.28 -14.20 7.62
N ILE A 72 6.29 -12.89 7.36
CA ILE A 72 7.14 -12.29 6.35
C ILE A 72 8.05 -11.24 6.97
N VAL A 73 7.49 -10.15 7.50
CA VAL A 73 8.30 -9.00 7.93
C VAL A 73 9.21 -9.38 9.10
N ASN A 74 8.65 -9.99 10.15
CA ASN A 74 9.38 -10.37 11.35
C ASN A 74 10.38 -11.52 11.10
N LYS A 75 10.04 -12.48 10.23
CA LYS A 75 10.97 -13.58 9.86
C LYS A 75 12.16 -13.10 9.03
N ASN A 76 12.05 -11.95 8.37
CA ASN A 76 13.07 -11.44 7.45
C ASN A 76 13.68 -10.11 7.92
N LYS A 77 13.77 -9.86 9.24
CA LYS A 77 14.34 -8.62 9.81
C LYS A 77 15.77 -8.31 9.35
N ASN A 78 16.56 -9.34 9.04
CA ASN A 78 17.93 -9.23 8.55
C ASN A 78 18.03 -9.03 7.02
N LYS A 79 16.90 -8.90 6.32
CA LYS A 79 16.84 -8.67 4.87
C LYS A 79 16.11 -7.39 4.54
N ILE A 80 16.16 -7.00 3.26
CA ILE A 80 15.26 -6.02 2.69
C ILE A 80 13.93 -6.72 2.41
N VAL A 81 12.83 -6.17 2.91
CA VAL A 81 11.46 -6.59 2.60
C VAL A 81 10.78 -5.44 1.87
N ILE A 82 10.27 -5.67 0.66
CA ILE A 82 9.58 -4.68 -0.16
C ILE A 82 8.13 -5.15 -0.36
N SER A 83 7.17 -4.37 0.13
CA SER A 83 5.75 -4.70 0.05
C SER A 83 4.99 -3.79 -0.91
N ASP A 84 4.17 -4.37 -1.78
CA ASP A 84 3.07 -3.67 -2.46
C ASP A 84 1.97 -3.40 -1.43
N ARG A 85 1.85 -2.14 -1.02
CA ARG A 85 0.98 -1.65 0.07
C ARG A 85 1.34 -2.21 1.45
N SER A 86 0.79 -1.54 2.48
CA SER A 86 0.90 -1.87 3.90
C SER A 86 -0.26 -1.21 4.68
N MET A 87 -0.07 -0.98 5.99
CA MET A 87 -1.00 -0.29 6.88
C MET A 87 -1.42 1.10 6.37
N ILE A 88 -0.62 1.80 5.56
CA ILE A 88 -0.99 3.12 5.04
C ILE A 88 -2.21 3.00 4.11
N SER A 89 -2.20 2.03 3.19
CA SER A 89 -3.41 1.67 2.42
C SER A 89 -4.56 1.24 3.34
N GLY A 90 -4.30 0.31 4.27
CA GLY A 90 -5.34 -0.20 5.19
C GLY A 90 -6.03 0.93 5.97
N ILE A 91 -5.24 1.89 6.45
CA ILE A 91 -5.74 3.10 7.11
C ILE A 91 -6.58 3.87 6.11
N ALA A 92 -6.00 4.34 4.99
CA ALA A 92 -6.64 5.21 4.01
C ALA A 92 -8.02 4.71 3.54
N TYR A 93 -8.16 3.41 3.23
CA TYR A 93 -9.41 2.82 2.76
C TYR A 93 -10.48 2.70 3.86
N ALA A 94 -10.12 2.64 5.14
CA ALA A 94 -11.04 2.65 6.27
C ALA A 94 -11.54 4.08 6.63
N LYS A 95 -11.90 4.86 5.61
CA LYS A 95 -12.26 6.28 5.75
C LYS A 95 -13.56 6.58 6.52
N HIS A 96 -14.38 5.56 6.75
CA HIS A 96 -15.63 5.67 7.49
C HIS A 96 -15.43 5.71 9.01
N LEU A 97 -14.19 5.57 9.48
CA LEU A 97 -13.81 5.62 10.89
C LEU A 97 -12.85 6.79 11.16
N PRO A 98 -12.83 7.31 12.41
CA PRO A 98 -11.87 8.32 12.83
C PRO A 98 -10.43 7.86 12.57
N LEU A 99 -9.61 8.74 11.99
CA LEU A 99 -8.24 8.40 11.58
C LEU A 99 -7.41 7.83 12.74
N ASP A 100 -7.51 8.42 13.93
CA ASP A 100 -6.75 8.01 15.11
C ASP A 100 -7.09 6.59 15.59
N ASP A 101 -8.36 6.19 15.48
CA ASP A 101 -8.78 4.85 15.89
C ASP A 101 -8.26 3.80 14.91
N VAL A 102 -8.32 4.10 13.61
CA VAL A 102 -7.78 3.22 12.57
C VAL A 102 -6.26 3.11 12.68
N ILE A 103 -5.56 4.21 12.98
CA ILE A 103 -4.11 4.19 13.25
C ILE A 103 -3.80 3.25 14.42
N LYS A 104 -4.50 3.39 15.56
CA LYS A 104 -4.28 2.52 16.74
C LYS A 104 -4.47 1.04 16.40
N LEU A 105 -5.53 0.70 15.68
CA LEU A 105 -5.80 -0.69 15.28
C LEU A 105 -4.72 -1.25 14.36
N ASN A 106 -4.21 -0.42 13.43
CA ASN A 106 -3.15 -0.84 12.54
C ASN A 106 -1.81 -1.00 13.27
N LEU A 107 -1.47 -0.09 14.20
CA LEU A 107 -0.28 -0.22 15.04
C LEU A 107 -0.35 -1.48 15.90
N LEU A 108 -1.53 -1.85 16.40
CA LEU A 108 -1.72 -3.12 17.08
C LEU A 108 -1.45 -4.31 16.15
N ALA A 109 -2.03 -4.30 14.95
CA ALA A 109 -1.82 -5.38 13.97
C ALA A 109 -0.37 -5.49 13.48
N THR A 110 0.42 -4.41 13.54
CA THR A 110 1.84 -4.43 13.20
C THR A 110 2.80 -4.56 14.39
N GLU A 111 2.27 -4.74 15.61
CA GLU A 111 3.07 -4.73 16.84
C GLU A 111 3.97 -3.48 16.95
N ASN A 112 3.45 -2.33 16.51
CA ASN A 112 4.16 -1.05 16.38
C ASN A 112 5.34 -1.07 15.39
N THR A 113 5.47 -2.10 14.56
CA THR A 113 6.44 -2.09 13.46
C THR A 113 5.95 -1.16 12.36
N LEU A 114 6.77 -0.18 12.03
CA LEU A 114 6.52 0.78 10.97
C LEU A 114 7.46 0.51 9.78
N PRO A 115 7.05 0.85 8.54
CA PRO A 115 7.95 0.82 7.42
C PRO A 115 9.09 1.83 7.63
N SER A 116 10.30 1.39 7.34
CA SER A 116 11.50 2.24 7.34
C SER A 116 11.52 3.23 6.19
N HIS A 117 10.84 2.93 5.07
CA HIS A 117 10.76 3.77 3.88
C HIS A 117 9.38 3.63 3.26
N VAL A 118 8.73 4.76 2.99
CA VAL A 118 7.43 4.82 2.32
C VAL A 118 7.57 5.55 0.99
N ILE A 119 7.33 4.85 -0.11
CA ILE A 119 7.24 5.45 -1.44
C ILE A 119 5.77 5.60 -1.80
N LEU A 120 5.25 6.82 -1.85
CA LEU A 120 3.88 7.07 -2.32
C LEU A 120 3.90 7.61 -3.75
N LEU A 121 3.39 6.81 -4.69
CA LEU A 121 3.16 7.23 -6.08
C LEU A 121 1.85 8.01 -6.17
N LYS A 122 1.94 9.30 -6.51
CA LYS A 122 0.81 10.23 -6.54
C LYS A 122 0.35 10.53 -7.95
N LEU A 123 -0.96 10.54 -8.15
CA LEU A 123 -1.59 11.00 -9.38
C LEU A 123 -2.35 12.30 -9.12
N SER A 124 -2.30 13.20 -10.10
CA SER A 124 -3.27 14.29 -10.18
C SER A 124 -4.64 13.75 -10.58
N LYS A 125 -5.71 14.51 -10.32
CA LYS A 125 -7.07 14.16 -10.75
C LYS A 125 -7.15 13.95 -12.27
N GLU A 126 -6.44 14.77 -13.04
CA GLU A 126 -6.40 14.72 -14.51
C GLU A 126 -5.69 13.47 -15.02
N GLU A 127 -4.51 13.15 -14.47
CA GLU A 127 -3.76 11.96 -14.88
C GLU A 127 -4.49 10.68 -14.47
N LEU A 128 -5.10 10.65 -13.28
CA LEU A 128 -5.93 9.52 -12.85
C LEU A 128 -7.10 9.28 -13.82
N LYS A 129 -7.78 10.35 -14.26
CA LYS A 129 -8.87 10.25 -15.24
C LYS A 129 -8.38 9.64 -16.55
N LYS A 130 -7.22 10.09 -17.04
CA LYS A 130 -6.59 9.57 -18.25
C LYS A 130 -6.23 8.08 -18.13
N ARG A 131 -5.65 7.65 -17.00
CA ARG A 131 -5.25 6.25 -16.80
C ARG A 131 -6.42 5.30 -16.65
N LEU A 132 -7.48 5.73 -15.95
CA LEU A 132 -8.69 4.93 -15.80
C LEU A 132 -9.42 4.71 -17.13
N SER A 133 -9.38 5.69 -18.06
CA SER A 133 -9.99 5.51 -19.39
C SER A 133 -9.34 4.45 -20.28
N LEU A 134 -8.19 3.89 -19.87
CA LEU A 134 -7.43 2.89 -20.63
C LEU A 134 -7.63 1.45 -20.10
N LYS A 135 -8.49 1.23 -19.09
CA LYS A 135 -8.70 -0.08 -18.45
C LYS A 135 -10.18 -0.46 -18.33
N GLU A 136 -10.47 -1.76 -18.29
CA GLU A 136 -11.74 -2.29 -17.80
C GLU A 136 -11.80 -2.17 -16.27
N HIS A 137 -12.91 -1.62 -15.75
CA HIS A 137 -13.06 -1.26 -14.35
C HIS A 137 -13.39 -2.44 -13.44
N ASP A 138 -12.74 -2.49 -12.28
CA ASP A 138 -13.13 -3.36 -11.18
C ASP A 138 -14.03 -2.62 -10.15
N SER A 139 -14.54 -3.36 -9.15
CA SER A 139 -15.53 -2.84 -8.19
C SER A 139 -14.99 -1.70 -7.31
N ILE A 140 -13.67 -1.60 -7.15
CA ILE A 140 -13.02 -0.51 -6.39
C ILE A 140 -12.90 0.74 -7.28
N GLU A 141 -12.53 0.56 -8.56
CA GLU A 141 -12.44 1.65 -9.54
C GLU A 141 -13.80 2.30 -9.85
N SER A 142 -14.91 1.56 -9.69
CA SER A 142 -16.28 2.10 -9.82
C SER A 142 -16.67 3.17 -8.79
N ARG A 143 -15.89 3.34 -7.71
CA ARG A 143 -16.17 4.31 -6.64
C ARG A 143 -15.88 5.76 -7.04
N GLY A 144 -15.27 5.98 -8.21
CA GLY A 144 -15.09 7.29 -8.84
C GLY A 144 -13.75 7.97 -8.53
N ILE A 145 -13.36 8.90 -9.40
CA ILE A 145 -12.09 9.62 -9.35
C ILE A 145 -11.91 10.37 -8.02
N ASP A 146 -12.95 11.07 -7.56
CA ASP A 146 -12.88 11.85 -6.31
C ASP A 146 -12.68 10.97 -5.08
N TYR A 147 -13.27 9.77 -5.09
CA TYR A 147 -13.03 8.79 -4.04
C TYR A 147 -11.55 8.37 -3.99
N LEU A 148 -10.93 8.07 -5.13
CA LEU A 148 -9.52 7.66 -5.17
C LEU A 148 -8.58 8.79 -4.77
N ILE A 149 -8.87 10.04 -5.16
CA ILE A 149 -8.08 11.21 -4.72
C ILE A 149 -8.20 11.40 -3.20
N ASP A 150 -9.39 11.22 -2.62
CA ASP A 150 -9.59 11.23 -1.17
C ASP A 150 -8.76 10.15 -0.46
N ILE A 151 -8.74 8.93 -0.99
CA ILE A 151 -7.87 7.86 -0.48
C ILE A 151 -6.39 8.25 -0.54
N GLN A 152 -5.92 8.80 -1.66
CA GLN A 152 -4.53 9.24 -1.81
C GLN A 152 -4.17 10.33 -0.77
N ASN A 153 -5.05 11.31 -0.58
CA ASN A 153 -4.84 12.37 0.41
C ASN A 153 -4.78 11.80 1.83
N ARG A 154 -5.62 10.81 2.14
CA ARG A 154 -5.61 10.15 3.44
C ARG A 154 -4.36 9.28 3.67
N MET A 155 -3.79 8.69 2.62
CA MET A 155 -2.46 8.05 2.69
C MET A 155 -1.39 9.09 3.05
N GLU A 156 -1.37 10.23 2.38
CA GLU A 156 -0.43 11.33 2.67
C GLU A 156 -0.58 11.85 4.10
N GLU A 157 -1.82 12.07 4.57
CA GLU A 157 -2.10 12.47 5.95
C GLU A 157 -1.56 11.44 6.96
N THR A 158 -1.81 10.15 6.69
CA THR A 158 -1.34 9.05 7.55
C THR A 158 0.18 9.03 7.66
N ILE A 159 0.88 9.16 6.52
CA ILE A 159 2.34 9.17 6.44
C ILE A 159 2.92 10.31 7.28
N LYS A 160 2.38 11.53 7.12
CA LYS A 160 2.81 12.71 7.87
C LYS A 160 2.52 12.57 9.36
N LYS A 161 1.32 12.11 9.71
CA LYS A 161 0.87 11.98 11.10
C LYS A 161 1.68 10.96 11.90
N LEU A 162 2.13 9.89 11.25
CA LEU A 162 3.02 8.88 11.85
C LEU A 162 4.50 9.27 11.79
N ASN A 163 4.84 10.43 11.23
CA ASN A 163 6.23 10.91 11.06
C ASN A 163 7.14 9.85 10.42
N LEU A 164 6.64 9.19 9.37
CA LEU A 164 7.39 8.15 8.66
C LEU A 164 8.49 8.78 7.79
N ASN A 165 9.54 8.01 7.48
CA ASN A 165 10.45 8.39 6.42
C ASN A 165 9.81 8.10 5.05
N TYR A 166 9.67 9.12 4.20
CA TYR A 166 8.91 8.99 2.96
C TYR A 166 9.45 9.80 1.79
N ILE A 167 9.08 9.37 0.58
CA ILE A 167 9.13 10.17 -0.65
C ILE A 167 7.76 10.15 -1.34
N PHE A 168 7.32 11.33 -1.78
CA PHE A 168 6.16 11.47 -2.65
C PHE A 168 6.63 11.68 -4.08
N ILE A 169 6.22 10.80 -4.98
CA ILE A 169 6.66 10.82 -6.37
C ILE A 169 5.46 11.08 -7.28
N ASP A 170 5.59 12.06 -8.16
CA ASP A 170 4.64 12.27 -9.25
C ASP A 170 4.67 11.07 -10.20
N ALA A 171 3.58 10.30 -10.19
CA ALA A 171 3.44 9.09 -10.98
C ALA A 171 3.23 9.37 -12.48
N SER A 172 3.07 10.63 -12.90
CA SER A 172 3.02 11.03 -14.32
C SER A 172 4.39 11.07 -15.01
N LEU A 173 5.47 11.04 -14.23
CA LEU A 173 6.83 10.97 -14.75
C LEU A 173 7.08 9.65 -15.51
N SER A 174 8.15 9.62 -16.31
CA SER A 174 8.55 8.39 -17.00
C SER A 174 8.93 7.29 -15.99
N ILE A 175 8.78 6.04 -16.40
CA ILE A 175 9.07 4.86 -15.57
C ILE A 175 10.51 4.93 -15.02
N GLU A 176 11.47 5.33 -15.84
CA GLU A 176 12.89 5.43 -15.51
C GLU A 176 13.14 6.52 -14.47
N LYS A 177 12.44 7.66 -14.59
CA LYS A 177 12.60 8.78 -13.66
C LYS A 177 11.99 8.46 -12.30
N ILE A 178 10.85 7.77 -12.27
CA ILE A 178 10.26 7.26 -11.02
C ILE A 178 11.23 6.25 -10.38
N SER A 179 11.72 5.28 -11.15
CA SER A 179 12.66 4.27 -10.65
C SER A 179 13.91 4.92 -10.07
N LYS A 180 14.48 5.91 -10.75
CA LYS A 180 15.65 6.64 -10.25
C LYS A 180 15.37 7.35 -8.93
N ASN A 181 14.25 8.07 -8.83
CA ASN A 181 13.88 8.75 -7.59
C ASN A 181 13.70 7.78 -6.41
N ILE A 182 13.14 6.59 -6.66
CA ILE A 182 13.02 5.54 -5.66
C ILE A 182 14.42 5.06 -5.23
N GLU A 183 15.30 4.81 -6.18
CA GLU A 183 16.66 4.36 -5.88
C GLU A 183 17.47 5.38 -5.10
N ASP A 184 17.42 6.65 -5.50
CA ASP A 184 18.11 7.73 -4.81
C ASP A 184 17.64 7.78 -3.34
N PHE A 185 16.32 7.74 -3.10
CA PHE A 185 15.74 7.70 -1.75
C PHE A 185 16.12 6.47 -0.91
N LEU A 186 16.32 5.30 -1.53
CA LEU A 186 16.71 4.08 -0.81
C LEU A 186 18.21 4.04 -0.45
N ASN A 187 19.02 4.93 -1.02
CA ASN A 187 20.47 5.00 -0.79
C ASN A 187 20.89 6.16 0.12
N GLU A 188 19.95 7.03 0.53
CA GLU A 188 20.14 8.07 1.54
C GLU A 188 20.23 7.49 2.96
#